data_AF-A0A439VXB6-F1
#
_entry.id   AF-A0A439VXB6-F1
#
_cell.length_a   1.000
_cell.length_b   1.000
_cell.length_c   1.000
_cell.angle_alpha   90.00
_cell.angle_beta   90.00
_cell.angle_gamma   90.00
#
_symmetry.space_group_name_H-M   'P 1'
#
loop_
_entity.id
_entity.type
_entity.pdbx_description
1 polymer ?
#
loop_
_entity_poly.entity_id
_entity_poly.type
_entity_poly.pdbx_seq_one_letter_code
_entity_poly.pdbx_strand_id
1 'polypeptide(L)'
;MRNYGGLVHAVGGFARDRGGNFAVLFGLSASVLALAVGFSVNVSQLYNARSSLQSVVDAAVTSTARDLTTGATKETDANTWVQAFLDANSTAGMLQANQIVLDRLTVDRTAKTVQADAHVDVALYFPIFGTGDVKRVTASTTALYSDKTVEVAMMLDITGSMRPRGKVDKIADLRAAAKNAVRTMLQNQDPKNPRIRVAIVPYASGVNAGKLAENIYAEKQGSSELPPVAGSPLLVAKTGKTLLPSFGDYISIVGAAMPRPDNCATERKDKNGNADMSADGPDTVRTDRNGKKYYALVNRDDHLGGGMNRCPDAEMIPLTADSDALLDSIDDFQADGYTAGAIAIQWTYYMLSPQWRTAIRNAGLGKGASDANPKKIAKVAILMTDGQFNTAFAGAGDSYNGQGNLARGNAETLCGNMKNDGIEIFTIGFDLDDKDMSATERDQAKAVLKDCSSKDASAAKRHFFDVSTGAELDEAFQEIIRNTEKVALTQ
;
A
#
# COMPACT_ATOMS: atom_id res chain seq x y z
N MET A 1 -31.79 93.26 -51.72
CA MET A 1 -32.69 92.13 -51.41
C MET A 1 -32.01 90.85 -51.88
N ARG A 2 -31.33 90.13 -50.98
CA ARG A 2 -30.40 89.03 -51.35
C ARG A 2 -30.66 87.81 -50.46
N ASN A 3 -31.01 86.70 -51.10
CA ASN A 3 -30.88 85.29 -50.71
C ASN A 3 -31.45 84.78 -49.37
N TYR A 4 -32.72 84.33 -49.38
CA TYR A 4 -33.26 83.35 -48.42
C TYR A 4 -33.86 82.07 -49.06
N GLY A 5 -33.72 81.89 -50.39
CA GLY A 5 -34.31 80.73 -51.10
C GLY A 5 -33.63 79.38 -50.86
N GLY A 6 -32.34 79.37 -50.46
CA GLY A 6 -31.58 78.12 -50.26
C GLY A 6 -31.92 77.36 -48.97
N LEU A 7 -32.29 78.07 -47.90
CA LEU A 7 -32.61 77.48 -46.60
C LEU A 7 -33.97 76.77 -46.60
N VAL A 8 -34.94 77.29 -47.35
CA VAL A 8 -36.31 76.71 -47.42
C VAL A 8 -36.30 75.39 -48.20
N HIS A 9 -35.48 75.27 -49.26
CA HIS A 9 -35.30 74.02 -49.99
C HIS A 9 -34.49 72.96 -49.22
N ALA A 10 -33.50 73.38 -48.41
CA ALA A 10 -32.72 72.46 -47.59
C ALA A 10 -33.55 71.83 -46.45
N VAL A 11 -34.42 72.61 -45.80
CA VAL A 11 -35.31 72.12 -44.72
C VAL A 11 -36.45 71.25 -45.29
N GLY A 12 -36.99 71.60 -46.47
CA GLY A 12 -37.98 70.77 -47.17
C GLY A 12 -37.42 69.43 -47.68
N GLY A 13 -36.11 69.37 -47.99
CA GLY A 13 -35.39 68.14 -48.32
C GLY A 13 -35.19 67.24 -47.10
N PHE A 14 -34.83 67.81 -45.95
CA PHE A 14 -34.65 67.07 -44.68
C PHE A 14 -35.97 66.48 -44.16
N ALA A 15 -37.09 67.19 -44.30
CA ALA A 15 -38.41 66.70 -43.89
C ALA A 15 -39.00 65.60 -44.79
N ARG A 16 -38.47 65.43 -46.01
CA ARG A 16 -38.86 64.37 -46.97
C ARG A 16 -37.87 63.22 -47.03
N ASP A 17 -36.76 63.30 -46.30
CA ASP A 17 -35.71 62.29 -46.31
C ASP A 17 -36.13 61.06 -45.49
N ARG A 18 -36.53 59.99 -46.19
CA ARG A 18 -36.87 58.70 -45.58
C ARG A 18 -35.63 57.90 -45.15
N GLY A 19 -34.42 58.36 -45.47
CA GLY A 19 -33.16 57.72 -45.07
C GLY A 19 -32.86 57.80 -43.57
N GLY A 20 -33.39 58.80 -42.87
CA GLY A 20 -33.23 58.95 -41.41
C GLY A 20 -33.90 57.85 -40.59
N ASN A 21 -35.00 57.27 -41.08
CA ASN A 21 -35.73 56.22 -40.37
C ASN A 21 -34.92 54.91 -40.30
N PHE A 22 -34.11 54.64 -41.33
CA PHE A 22 -33.17 53.51 -41.32
C PHE A 22 -32.06 53.73 -40.29
N ALA A 23 -31.48 54.93 -40.22
CA ALA A 23 -30.44 55.25 -39.24
C ALA A 23 -30.94 55.14 -37.78
N VAL A 24 -32.18 55.58 -37.51
CA VAL A 24 -32.80 55.48 -36.18
C VAL A 24 -33.07 54.03 -35.81
N LEU A 25 -33.69 53.24 -36.69
CA LEU A 25 -33.95 51.82 -36.45
C LEU A 25 -32.65 51.02 -36.32
N PHE A 26 -31.66 51.30 -37.17
CA PHE A 26 -30.33 50.70 -37.11
C PHE A 26 -29.65 51.00 -35.77
N GLY A 27 -29.65 52.26 -35.32
CA GLY A 27 -29.05 52.64 -34.04
C GLY A 27 -29.70 51.93 -32.85
N LEU A 28 -31.03 51.78 -32.87
CA LEU A 28 -31.80 51.07 -31.84
C LEU A 28 -31.46 49.57 -31.84
N SER A 29 -31.49 48.91 -33.00
CA SER A 29 -31.16 47.50 -33.12
C SER A 29 -29.69 47.22 -32.79
N ALA A 30 -28.75 48.05 -33.24
CA ALA A 30 -27.33 47.93 -32.94
C ALA A 30 -27.07 48.06 -31.43
N SER A 31 -27.77 48.98 -30.75
CA SER A 31 -27.67 49.14 -29.29
C SER A 31 -28.17 47.90 -28.55
N VAL A 32 -29.32 47.34 -28.96
CA VAL A 32 -29.87 46.10 -28.36
C VAL A 32 -28.92 44.92 -28.58
N LEU A 33 -28.36 44.76 -29.78
CA LEU A 33 -27.39 43.72 -30.08
C LEU A 33 -26.09 43.89 -29.27
N ALA A 34 -25.60 45.11 -29.13
CA ALA A 34 -24.41 45.40 -28.32
C ALA A 34 -24.64 45.07 -26.83
N LEU A 35 -25.81 45.38 -26.28
CA LEU A 35 -26.21 44.98 -24.92
C LEU A 35 -26.28 43.46 -24.79
N ALA A 36 -26.86 42.76 -25.77
CA ALA A 36 -26.92 41.30 -25.77
C ALA A 36 -25.52 40.66 -25.78
N VAL A 37 -24.60 41.20 -26.58
CA VAL A 37 -23.19 40.77 -26.60
C VAL A 37 -22.52 41.06 -25.26
N GLY A 38 -22.64 42.28 -24.72
CA GLY A 38 -22.03 42.64 -23.43
C GLY A 38 -22.54 41.78 -22.27
N PHE A 39 -23.83 41.47 -22.25
CA PHE A 39 -24.42 40.54 -21.29
C PHE A 39 -23.86 39.12 -21.45
N SER A 40 -23.78 38.64 -22.69
CA SER A 40 -23.24 37.31 -23.00
C SER A 40 -21.77 37.18 -22.58
N VAL A 41 -20.97 38.23 -22.77
CA VAL A 41 -19.57 38.28 -22.32
C VAL A 41 -19.47 38.20 -20.79
N ASN A 42 -20.26 38.98 -20.05
CA ASN A 42 -20.29 38.90 -18.59
C ASN A 42 -20.72 37.51 -18.09
N VAL A 43 -21.73 36.92 -18.73
CA VAL A 43 -22.19 35.56 -18.40
C VAL A 43 -21.07 34.55 -18.64
N SER A 44 -20.42 34.60 -19.81
CA SER A 44 -19.27 33.74 -20.13
C SER A 44 -18.12 33.93 -19.13
N GLN A 45 -17.82 35.17 -18.75
CA GLN A 45 -16.82 35.51 -17.74
C GLN A 45 -17.14 34.86 -16.38
N LEU A 46 -18.39 34.97 -15.90
CA LEU A 46 -18.81 34.38 -14.63
C LEU A 46 -18.80 32.84 -14.67
N TYR A 47 -19.22 32.23 -15.78
CA TYR A 47 -19.14 30.77 -15.95
C TYR A 47 -17.70 30.29 -15.95
N ASN A 48 -16.79 30.98 -16.65
CA ASN A 48 -15.38 30.64 -16.67
C ASN A 48 -14.72 30.83 -15.29
N ALA A 49 -15.05 31.90 -14.57
CA ALA A 49 -14.58 32.12 -13.21
C ALA A 49 -15.06 31.03 -12.25
N ARG A 50 -16.34 30.63 -12.36
CA ARG A 50 -16.90 29.53 -11.56
C ARG A 50 -16.21 28.20 -11.86
N SER A 51 -16.03 27.86 -13.13
CA SER A 51 -15.35 26.63 -13.55
C SER A 51 -13.90 26.60 -13.06
N SER A 52 -13.18 27.72 -13.19
CA SER A 52 -11.80 27.84 -12.71
C SER A 52 -11.71 27.72 -11.19
N LEU A 53 -12.58 28.43 -10.45
CA LEU A 53 -12.62 28.36 -8.99
C LEU A 53 -12.94 26.94 -8.51
N GLN A 54 -13.93 26.27 -9.10
CA GLN A 54 -14.27 24.88 -8.77
C GLN A 54 -13.06 23.95 -8.97
N SER A 55 -12.40 24.03 -10.12
CA SER A 55 -11.21 23.21 -10.42
C SER A 55 -10.08 23.40 -9.38
N VAL A 56 -9.79 24.66 -9.01
CA VAL A 56 -8.74 24.98 -8.03
C VAL A 56 -9.11 24.51 -6.63
N VAL A 57 -10.36 24.72 -6.19
CA VAL A 57 -10.85 24.27 -4.88
C VAL A 57 -10.89 22.74 -4.81
N ASP A 58 -11.30 22.06 -5.88
CA ASP A 58 -11.29 20.59 -5.96
C ASP A 58 -9.88 20.03 -5.76
N ALA A 59 -8.88 20.61 -6.44
CA ALA A 59 -7.50 20.22 -6.30
C ALA A 59 -6.97 20.50 -4.87
N ALA A 60 -7.28 21.67 -4.30
CA ALA A 60 -6.86 22.07 -2.97
C ALA A 60 -7.42 21.14 -1.87
N VAL A 61 -8.72 20.85 -1.94
CA VAL A 61 -9.42 19.97 -0.98
C VAL A 61 -8.91 18.54 -1.11
N THR A 62 -8.73 18.05 -2.34
CA THR A 62 -8.20 16.69 -2.58
C THR A 62 -6.76 16.54 -2.08
N SER A 63 -5.89 17.54 -2.34
CA SER A 63 -4.51 17.54 -1.83
C SER A 63 -4.50 17.57 -0.30
N THR A 64 -5.31 18.42 0.32
CA THR A 64 -5.38 18.53 1.78
C THR A 64 -5.91 17.26 2.42
N ALA A 65 -6.93 16.63 1.83
CA ALA A 65 -7.44 15.34 2.31
C ALA A 65 -6.36 14.25 2.24
N ARG A 66 -5.54 14.24 1.17
CA ARG A 66 -4.37 13.35 1.07
C ARG A 66 -3.34 13.66 2.16
N ASP A 67 -2.96 14.92 2.34
CA ASP A 67 -1.90 15.31 3.29
C ASP A 67 -2.31 15.08 4.75
N LEU A 68 -3.59 15.25 5.07
CA LEU A 68 -4.16 14.85 6.36
C LEU A 68 -4.17 13.33 6.53
N THR A 69 -4.41 12.58 5.46
CA THR A 69 -4.39 11.11 5.47
C THR A 69 -2.98 10.55 5.67
N THR A 70 -1.98 11.14 5.00
CA THR A 70 -0.58 10.68 5.08
C THR A 70 0.15 11.21 6.31
N GLY A 71 -0.41 12.21 7.00
CA GLY A 71 0.23 12.87 8.13
C GLY A 71 1.22 13.98 7.74
N ALA A 72 1.34 14.30 6.44
CA ALA A 72 2.16 15.41 5.95
C ALA A 72 1.72 16.77 6.53
N THR A 73 0.43 16.91 6.85
CA THR A 73 -0.14 18.12 7.47
C THR A 73 -1.03 17.75 8.66
N LYS A 74 -1.01 18.58 9.70
CA LYS A 74 -1.92 18.45 10.85
C LYS A 74 -3.22 19.21 10.61
N GLU A 75 -4.30 18.73 11.21
CA GLU A 75 -5.62 19.39 11.14
C GLU A 75 -5.57 20.86 11.59
N THR A 76 -4.74 21.18 12.59
CA THR A 76 -4.54 22.56 13.08
C THR A 76 -3.99 23.51 12.03
N ASP A 77 -3.23 22.97 11.07
CA ASP A 77 -2.51 23.74 10.07
C ASP A 77 -3.23 23.69 8.71
N ALA A 78 -4.28 22.86 8.59
CA ALA A 78 -4.97 22.59 7.33
C ALA A 78 -5.53 23.86 6.67
N ASN A 79 -6.02 24.83 7.45
CA ASN A 79 -6.48 26.12 6.93
C ASN A 79 -5.36 26.88 6.19
N THR A 80 -4.16 26.94 6.80
CA THR A 80 -3.01 27.62 6.22
C THR A 80 -2.54 26.94 4.95
N TRP A 81 -2.54 25.60 4.94
CA TRP A 81 -2.16 24.80 3.77
C TRP A 81 -3.15 24.96 2.61
N VAL A 82 -4.46 24.88 2.87
CA VAL A 82 -5.48 25.10 1.85
C VAL A 82 -5.36 26.50 1.27
N GLN A 83 -5.25 27.53 2.10
CA GLN A 83 -5.11 28.90 1.60
C GLN A 83 -3.84 29.06 0.74
N ALA A 84 -2.69 28.54 1.19
CA ALA A 84 -1.46 28.57 0.41
C ALA A 84 -1.59 27.85 -0.94
N PHE A 85 -2.33 26.73 -0.99
CA PHE A 85 -2.62 26.02 -2.24
C PHE A 85 -3.51 26.85 -3.16
N LEU A 86 -4.58 27.46 -2.62
CA LEU A 86 -5.47 28.33 -3.38
C LEU A 86 -4.71 29.53 -3.95
N ASP A 87 -3.83 30.15 -3.17
CA ASP A 87 -3.02 31.29 -3.59
C ASP A 87 -2.03 30.88 -4.69
N ALA A 88 -1.35 29.74 -4.53
CA ALA A 88 -0.39 29.23 -5.51
C ALA A 88 -1.04 28.82 -6.85
N ASN A 89 -2.30 28.39 -6.83
CA ASN A 89 -3.03 27.96 -8.02
C ASN A 89 -4.05 28.99 -8.51
N SER A 90 -4.07 30.19 -7.92
CA SER A 90 -5.01 31.26 -8.25
C SER A 90 -4.85 31.83 -9.67
N THR A 91 -3.74 31.55 -10.36
CA THR A 91 -3.51 31.93 -11.76
C THR A 91 -3.99 30.88 -12.77
N ALA A 92 -4.59 29.78 -12.32
CA ALA A 92 -5.19 28.80 -13.22
C ALA A 92 -6.45 29.39 -13.88
N GLY A 93 -6.38 29.67 -15.18
CA GLY A 93 -7.51 30.18 -15.96
C GLY A 93 -7.58 31.71 -16.04
N MET A 94 -8.79 32.29 -15.92
CA MET A 94 -9.03 33.75 -16.03
C MET A 94 -9.01 34.49 -14.68
N LEU A 95 -8.62 33.82 -13.59
CA LEU A 95 -8.54 34.43 -12.25
C LEU A 95 -7.21 35.18 -12.10
N GLN A 96 -7.20 36.30 -11.38
CA GLN A 96 -5.94 36.98 -11.05
C GLN A 96 -5.32 36.36 -9.79
N ALA A 97 -4.00 36.51 -9.68
CA ALA A 97 -3.27 36.04 -8.51
C ALA A 97 -3.86 36.60 -7.21
N ASN A 98 -3.98 35.74 -6.19
CA ASN A 98 -4.36 36.11 -4.83
C ASN A 98 -5.79 36.67 -4.67
N GLN A 99 -6.72 36.28 -5.56
CA GLN A 99 -8.13 36.69 -5.47
C GLN A 99 -9.06 35.66 -4.81
N ILE A 100 -8.58 34.44 -4.58
CA ILE A 100 -9.39 33.36 -4.00
C ILE A 100 -9.32 33.45 -2.47
N VAL A 101 -10.48 33.56 -1.82
CA VAL A 101 -10.58 33.62 -0.36
C VAL A 101 -11.21 32.34 0.15
N LEU A 102 -10.55 31.64 1.08
CA LEU A 102 -11.13 30.54 1.83
C LEU A 102 -12.09 31.09 2.89
N ASP A 103 -13.38 30.77 2.77
CA ASP A 103 -14.40 31.17 3.73
C ASP A 103 -14.42 30.24 4.95
N ARG A 104 -14.33 28.93 4.68
CA ARG A 104 -14.40 27.89 5.72
C ARG A 104 -13.74 26.60 5.26
N LEU A 105 -13.01 25.96 6.17
CA LEU A 105 -12.60 24.57 6.06
C LEU A 105 -13.22 23.76 7.20
N THR A 106 -13.85 22.64 6.87
CA THR A 106 -14.42 21.70 7.86
C THR A 106 -13.79 20.33 7.66
N VAL A 107 -13.14 19.81 8.69
CA VAL A 107 -12.65 18.43 8.74
C VAL A 107 -13.60 17.62 9.62
N ASP A 108 -14.39 16.74 9.03
CA ASP A 108 -15.32 15.88 9.77
C ASP A 108 -14.73 14.48 9.94
N ARG A 109 -14.32 14.16 11.18
CA ARG A 109 -13.73 12.86 11.52
C ARG A 109 -14.72 11.70 11.52
N THR A 110 -16.02 11.99 11.60
CA THR A 110 -17.08 10.97 11.56
C THR A 110 -17.44 10.66 10.12
N ALA A 111 -17.66 11.69 9.29
CA ALA A 111 -17.95 11.53 7.87
C ALA A 111 -16.72 11.24 7.02
N LYS A 112 -15.51 11.39 7.58
CA LYS A 112 -14.22 11.22 6.89
C LYS A 112 -14.06 12.16 5.70
N THR A 113 -14.49 13.41 5.88
CA THR A 113 -14.51 14.42 4.82
C THR A 113 -13.72 15.67 5.19
N VAL A 114 -13.15 16.29 4.17
CA VAL A 114 -12.61 17.65 4.21
C VAL A 114 -13.45 18.46 3.25
N GLN A 115 -14.10 19.51 3.75
CA GLN A 115 -14.91 20.43 2.94
C GLN A 115 -14.32 21.82 2.99
N ALA A 116 -14.10 22.45 1.83
CA ALA A 116 -13.73 23.86 1.73
C ALA A 116 -14.82 24.64 0.99
N ASP A 117 -15.19 25.78 1.58
CA ASP A 117 -16.00 26.82 0.97
C ASP A 117 -15.08 28.01 0.63
N ALA A 118 -15.10 28.47 -0.62
CA ALA A 118 -14.28 29.58 -1.07
C ALA A 118 -15.04 30.49 -2.04
N HIS A 119 -14.58 31.74 -2.18
CA HIS A 119 -15.13 32.67 -3.15
C HIS A 119 -14.07 33.49 -3.88
N VAL A 120 -14.48 34.08 -5.00
CA VAL A 120 -13.76 35.10 -5.74
C VAL A 120 -14.71 36.21 -6.16
N ASP A 121 -14.25 37.45 -6.08
CA ASP A 121 -14.99 38.63 -6.48
C ASP A 121 -14.54 39.07 -7.90
N VAL A 122 -15.43 38.92 -8.89
CA VAL A 122 -15.15 39.14 -10.31
C VAL A 122 -15.66 40.50 -10.76
N ALA A 123 -14.76 41.38 -11.19
CA ALA A 123 -15.14 42.64 -11.84
C ALA A 123 -15.67 42.38 -13.27
N LEU A 124 -16.89 42.82 -13.56
CA LEU A 124 -17.55 42.59 -14.85
C LEU A 124 -16.99 43.50 -15.94
N TYR A 125 -16.78 42.97 -17.15
CA TYR A 125 -16.34 43.77 -18.30
C TYR A 125 -17.38 44.82 -18.72
N PHE A 126 -18.66 44.53 -18.58
CA PHE A 126 -19.76 45.43 -18.94
C PHE A 126 -20.68 45.72 -17.73
N PRO A 127 -20.38 46.71 -16.87
CA PRO A 127 -21.14 47.01 -15.64
C PRO A 127 -22.49 47.72 -15.87
N ILE A 128 -23.02 47.71 -17.10
CA ILE A 128 -24.19 48.50 -17.52
C ILE A 128 -25.56 47.89 -17.16
N PHE A 129 -25.58 46.69 -16.56
CA PHE A 129 -26.81 45.93 -16.29
C PHE A 129 -27.36 46.09 -14.86
N GLY A 130 -26.99 47.16 -14.14
CA GLY A 130 -27.56 47.50 -12.82
C GLY A 130 -27.25 46.49 -11.71
N THR A 131 -26.29 45.59 -11.92
CA THR A 131 -25.98 44.48 -11.02
C THR A 131 -24.74 44.72 -10.15
N GLY A 132 -24.18 45.93 -10.17
CA GLY A 132 -22.91 46.29 -9.52
C GLY A 132 -21.71 45.89 -10.39
N ASP A 133 -20.57 46.55 -10.17
CA ASP A 133 -19.36 46.37 -10.98
C ASP A 133 -18.65 45.04 -10.68
N VAL A 134 -18.96 44.44 -9.52
CA VAL A 134 -18.33 43.22 -9.02
C VAL A 134 -19.38 42.18 -8.66
N LYS A 135 -19.12 40.92 -9.04
CA LYS A 135 -19.93 39.77 -8.70
C LYS A 135 -19.14 38.70 -7.96
N ARG A 136 -19.65 38.30 -6.81
CA ARG A 136 -19.12 37.19 -6.05
C ARG A 136 -19.50 35.86 -6.68
N VAL A 137 -18.51 35.00 -6.89
CA VAL A 137 -18.66 33.62 -7.32
C VAL A 137 -18.13 32.72 -6.21
N THR A 138 -18.90 31.72 -5.82
CA THR A 138 -18.56 30.80 -4.72
C THR A 138 -18.39 29.37 -5.24
N ALA A 139 -17.53 28.60 -4.60
CA ALA A 139 -17.40 27.16 -4.78
C ALA A 139 -17.33 26.46 -3.42
N SER A 140 -17.90 25.26 -3.35
CA SER A 140 -17.86 24.38 -2.19
C SER A 140 -17.55 22.98 -2.67
N THR A 141 -16.44 22.41 -2.20
CA THR A 141 -16.03 21.05 -2.55
C THR A 141 -15.75 20.24 -1.31
N THR A 142 -16.05 18.94 -1.38
CA THR A 142 -15.73 17.96 -0.34
C THR A 142 -14.89 16.83 -0.93
N ALA A 143 -13.81 16.46 -0.25
CA ALA A 143 -13.06 15.24 -0.54
C ALA A 143 -13.06 14.29 0.66
N LEU A 144 -12.94 12.99 0.38
CA LEU A 144 -12.75 11.98 1.41
C LEU A 144 -11.30 11.96 1.87
N TYR A 145 -11.09 11.82 3.17
CA TYR A 145 -9.79 11.53 3.77
C TYR A 145 -9.88 10.22 4.56
N SER A 146 -8.75 9.64 4.97
CA SER A 146 -8.73 8.40 5.76
C SER A 146 -7.82 8.52 6.97
N ASP A 147 -8.28 8.02 8.11
CA ASP A 147 -7.47 7.78 9.31
C ASP A 147 -7.14 6.29 9.49
N LYS A 148 -7.32 5.49 8.43
CA LYS A 148 -7.03 4.06 8.43
C LYS A 148 -5.52 3.85 8.56
N THR A 149 -5.12 3.00 9.50
CA THR A 149 -3.74 2.52 9.62
C THR A 149 -3.45 1.43 8.58
N VAL A 150 -2.19 1.20 8.27
CA VAL A 150 -1.75 0.19 7.31
C VAL A 150 -0.69 -0.70 7.95
N GLU A 151 -0.84 -2.01 7.81
CA GLU A 151 0.18 -3.00 8.15
C GLU A 151 0.65 -3.67 6.86
N VAL A 152 1.93 -3.52 6.54
CA VAL A 152 2.55 -4.10 5.35
C VAL A 152 3.52 -5.19 5.79
N ALA A 153 3.47 -6.37 5.19
CA ALA A 153 4.51 -7.38 5.34
C ALA A 153 5.14 -7.69 3.98
N MET A 154 6.47 -7.61 3.90
CA MET A 154 7.24 -7.77 2.67
C MET A 154 8.01 -9.10 2.71
N MET A 155 7.64 -10.05 1.87
CA MET A 155 8.43 -11.25 1.59
C MET A 155 9.44 -10.93 0.49
N LEU A 156 10.73 -11.05 0.80
CA LEU A 156 11.82 -10.66 -0.08
C LEU A 156 12.76 -11.84 -0.34
N ASP A 157 12.88 -12.23 -1.60
CA ASP A 157 13.72 -13.33 -2.04
C ASP A 157 15.20 -12.93 -2.00
N ILE A 158 15.96 -13.65 -1.16
CA ILE A 158 17.41 -13.53 -1.06
C ILE A 158 18.07 -14.88 -1.34
N THR A 159 17.48 -15.66 -2.24
CA THR A 159 17.95 -17.00 -2.59
C THR A 159 19.18 -16.95 -3.49
N GLY A 160 19.82 -18.09 -3.73
CA GLY A 160 21.05 -18.16 -4.51
C GLY A 160 20.93 -17.64 -5.95
N SER A 161 19.74 -17.63 -6.55
CA SER A 161 19.48 -17.08 -7.90
C SER A 161 19.63 -15.55 -7.97
N MET A 162 19.48 -14.88 -6.83
CA MET A 162 19.67 -13.43 -6.66
C MET A 162 21.14 -13.00 -6.64
N ARG A 163 22.09 -13.94 -6.71
CA ARG A 163 23.53 -13.62 -6.74
C ARG A 163 23.87 -12.77 -7.98
N PRO A 164 24.85 -11.86 -7.86
CA PRO A 164 25.33 -11.09 -9.00
C PRO A 164 25.77 -12.01 -10.15
N ARG A 165 25.27 -11.76 -11.36
CA ARG A 165 25.62 -12.49 -12.58
C ARG A 165 26.01 -11.53 -13.69
N GLY A 166 27.26 -11.60 -14.12
CA GLY A 166 27.80 -10.72 -15.15
C GLY A 166 27.71 -9.25 -14.73
N LYS A 167 26.81 -8.48 -15.37
CA LYS A 167 26.58 -7.05 -15.08
C LYS A 167 25.33 -6.79 -14.24
N VAL A 168 24.55 -7.83 -13.93
CA VAL A 168 23.30 -7.72 -13.17
C VAL A 168 23.57 -8.09 -11.72
N ASP A 169 23.25 -7.20 -10.80
CA ASP A 169 23.36 -7.41 -9.35
C ASP A 169 21.97 -7.36 -8.72
N LYS A 170 21.22 -8.47 -8.85
CA LYS A 170 19.82 -8.55 -8.41
C LYS A 170 19.67 -8.26 -6.91
N ILE A 171 20.58 -8.77 -6.08
CA ILE A 171 20.52 -8.55 -4.63
C ILE A 171 20.83 -7.09 -4.26
N ALA A 172 21.72 -6.41 -4.96
CA ALA A 172 21.92 -4.97 -4.78
C ALA A 172 20.70 -4.15 -5.23
N ASP A 173 20.10 -4.50 -6.36
CA ASP A 173 18.88 -3.87 -6.87
C ASP A 173 17.70 -4.03 -5.91
N LEU A 174 17.49 -5.25 -5.38
CA LEU A 174 16.48 -5.51 -4.34
C LEU A 174 16.74 -4.66 -3.10
N ARG A 175 17.99 -4.61 -2.60
CA ARG A 175 18.32 -3.78 -1.43
C ARG A 175 17.99 -2.31 -1.68
N ALA A 176 18.37 -1.76 -2.83
CA ALA A 176 18.08 -0.36 -3.16
C ALA A 176 16.57 -0.10 -3.21
N ALA A 177 15.82 -0.92 -3.94
CA ALA A 177 14.38 -0.79 -4.11
C ALA A 177 13.61 -0.97 -2.80
N ALA A 178 13.95 -1.98 -1.99
CA ALA A 178 13.32 -2.23 -0.70
C ALA A 178 13.59 -1.08 0.30
N LYS A 179 14.81 -0.52 0.32
CA LYS A 179 15.13 0.64 1.16
C LYS A 179 14.32 1.87 0.77
N ASN A 180 14.19 2.13 -0.52
CA ASN A 180 13.35 3.23 -1.01
C ASN A 180 11.88 3.00 -0.64
N ALA A 181 11.38 1.76 -0.77
CA ALA A 181 10.02 1.41 -0.38
C ALA A 181 9.75 1.68 1.11
N VAL A 182 10.65 1.23 2.00
CA VAL A 182 10.56 1.48 3.45
C VAL A 182 10.57 2.97 3.75
N ARG A 183 11.50 3.74 3.17
CA ARG A 183 11.56 5.20 3.36
C ARG A 183 10.28 5.88 2.90
N THR A 184 9.77 5.54 1.72
CA THR A 184 8.52 6.11 1.20
C THR A 184 7.32 5.77 2.08
N MET A 185 7.22 4.55 2.62
CA MET A 185 6.11 4.17 3.50
C MET A 185 6.18 4.87 4.86
N LEU A 186 7.37 4.99 5.44
CA LEU A 186 7.56 5.49 6.81
C LEU A 186 7.79 7.00 6.91
N GLN A 187 7.89 7.70 5.78
CA GLN A 187 8.02 9.17 5.77
C GLN A 187 6.81 9.88 6.40
N ASN A 188 7.07 11.01 7.05
CA ASN A 188 6.06 11.96 7.54
C ASN A 188 5.03 11.38 8.53
N GLN A 189 5.35 10.31 9.25
CA GLN A 189 4.46 9.73 10.25
C GLN A 189 4.70 10.30 11.66
N ASP A 190 3.67 10.27 12.51
CA ASP A 190 3.82 10.53 13.95
C ASP A 190 4.56 9.36 14.61
N PRO A 191 5.77 9.58 15.18
CA PRO A 191 6.52 8.52 15.84
C PRO A 191 5.78 7.87 17.03
N LYS A 192 4.83 8.57 17.64
CA LYS A 192 4.04 8.06 18.77
C LYS A 192 2.80 7.27 18.33
N ASN A 193 2.32 7.52 17.12
CA ASN A 193 1.14 6.87 16.57
C ASN A 193 1.32 6.64 15.06
N PRO A 194 2.21 5.72 14.67
CA PRO A 194 2.54 5.50 13.27
C PRO A 194 1.32 4.97 12.53
N ARG A 195 1.04 5.57 11.37
CA ARG A 195 -0.03 5.14 10.48
C ARG A 195 0.32 3.85 9.76
N ILE A 196 1.56 3.72 9.27
CA ILE A 196 2.04 2.53 8.55
C ILE A 196 3.09 1.84 9.41
N ARG A 197 2.94 0.51 9.56
CA ARG A 197 3.98 -0.35 10.11
C ARG A 197 4.36 -1.39 9.06
N VAL A 198 5.65 -1.69 8.98
CA VAL A 198 6.21 -2.60 7.99
C VAL A 198 6.87 -3.77 8.71
N ALA A 199 6.67 -4.98 8.21
CA ALA A 199 7.40 -6.18 8.54
C ALA A 199 8.22 -6.62 7.31
N ILE A 200 9.41 -7.16 7.53
CA ILE A 200 10.28 -7.69 6.47
C ILE A 200 10.54 -9.16 6.77
N VAL A 201 10.34 -10.00 5.76
CA VAL A 201 10.52 -11.45 5.81
C VAL A 201 11.47 -11.83 4.68
N PRO A 202 12.79 -11.68 4.89
CA PRO A 202 13.77 -12.18 3.94
C PRO A 202 13.79 -13.70 4.01
N TYR A 203 13.95 -14.36 2.86
CA TYR A 203 13.93 -15.82 2.83
C TYR A 203 14.92 -16.43 1.84
N ALA A 204 15.35 -17.63 2.21
CA ALA A 204 16.10 -18.55 1.35
C ALA A 204 15.48 -19.94 1.47
N SER A 205 16.25 -20.94 1.95
CA SER A 205 15.73 -22.28 2.23
C SER A 205 14.93 -22.33 3.53
N GLY A 206 14.89 -21.22 4.27
CA GLY A 206 14.09 -21.01 5.46
C GLY A 206 13.95 -19.51 5.72
N VAL A 207 13.32 -19.18 6.85
CA VAL A 207 13.24 -17.81 7.36
C VAL A 207 14.00 -17.75 8.67
N ASN A 208 14.94 -16.83 8.80
CA ASN A 208 15.59 -16.57 10.08
C ASN A 208 14.63 -15.77 10.97
N ALA A 209 14.10 -16.41 12.00
CA ALA A 209 13.08 -15.85 12.88
C ALA A 209 13.65 -14.88 13.94
N GLY A 210 14.98 -14.71 14.00
CA GLY A 210 15.66 -13.89 14.99
C GLY A 210 15.19 -14.21 16.41
N LYS A 211 14.75 -13.19 17.16
CA LYS A 211 14.24 -13.37 18.53
C LYS A 211 12.95 -14.21 18.62
N LEU A 212 12.19 -14.38 17.53
CA LEU A 212 11.01 -15.27 17.54
C LEU A 212 11.39 -16.74 17.48
N ALA A 213 12.68 -17.08 17.29
CA ALA A 213 13.15 -18.46 17.26
C ALA A 213 12.83 -19.24 18.53
N GLU A 214 12.58 -18.59 19.67
CA GLU A 214 12.10 -19.26 20.89
C GLU A 214 10.82 -20.08 20.69
N ASN A 215 10.01 -19.72 19.68
CA ASN A 215 8.76 -20.38 19.30
C ASN A 215 8.95 -21.48 18.25
N ILE A 216 10.21 -21.87 17.97
CA ILE A 216 10.58 -22.87 16.98
C ILE A 216 10.99 -24.17 17.66
N TYR A 217 10.42 -25.26 17.16
CA TYR A 217 10.77 -26.63 17.50
C TYR A 217 11.83 -27.17 16.52
N ALA A 218 13.04 -27.44 17.01
CA ALA A 218 14.07 -28.09 16.21
C ALA A 218 13.84 -29.60 16.15
N GLU A 219 13.67 -30.10 14.93
CA GLU A 219 13.57 -31.52 14.68
C GLU A 219 14.93 -32.20 14.87
N LYS A 220 14.87 -33.47 15.25
CA LYS A 220 16.04 -34.34 15.32
C LYS A 220 15.84 -35.52 14.39
N GLN A 221 16.90 -35.88 13.68
CA GLN A 221 16.90 -37.03 12.78
C GLN A 221 16.39 -38.30 13.46
N GLY A 222 15.41 -38.94 12.81
CA GLY A 222 14.76 -40.16 13.29
C GLY A 222 13.82 -39.97 14.49
N SER A 223 13.48 -38.72 14.84
CA SER A 223 12.54 -38.40 15.93
C SER A 223 11.18 -37.94 15.40
N SER A 224 10.31 -37.46 16.31
CA SER A 224 9.00 -36.95 15.90
C SER A 224 9.14 -35.58 15.23
N GLU A 225 8.47 -35.45 14.10
CA GLU A 225 8.28 -34.19 13.36
C GLU A 225 7.32 -33.22 14.06
N LEU A 226 6.65 -33.66 15.13
CA LEU A 226 5.77 -32.81 15.94
C LEU A 226 6.45 -32.39 17.24
N PRO A 227 6.15 -31.18 17.73
CA PRO A 227 6.56 -30.76 19.07
C PRO A 227 6.10 -31.75 20.15
N PRO A 228 6.81 -31.86 21.30
CA PRO A 228 6.48 -32.80 22.35
C PRO A 228 5.02 -32.71 22.80
N VAL A 229 4.28 -33.81 22.66
CA VAL A 229 2.88 -33.89 23.05
C VAL A 229 2.72 -34.07 24.57
N ALA A 230 1.54 -33.76 25.09
CA ALA A 230 1.12 -34.01 26.46
C ALA A 230 1.35 -35.49 26.84
N GLY A 231 1.97 -35.71 28.00
CA GLY A 231 2.33 -37.05 28.48
C GLY A 231 3.53 -37.67 27.77
N SER A 232 4.28 -36.92 26.95
CA SER A 232 5.58 -37.37 26.44
C SER A 232 6.59 -37.54 27.59
N PRO A 233 7.57 -38.45 27.48
CA PRO A 233 8.57 -38.67 28.53
C PRO A 233 9.29 -37.39 28.95
N LEU A 234 9.59 -36.49 28.00
CA LEU A 234 10.22 -35.21 28.28
C LEU A 234 9.36 -34.33 29.20
N LEU A 235 8.09 -34.10 28.83
CA LEU A 235 7.22 -33.23 29.62
C LEU A 235 6.90 -33.82 30.98
N VAL A 236 6.68 -35.14 31.06
CA VAL A 236 6.43 -35.83 32.35
C VAL A 236 7.65 -35.72 33.25
N ALA A 237 8.86 -35.94 32.73
CA ALA A 237 10.09 -35.85 33.51
C ALA A 237 10.35 -34.43 34.05
N LYS A 238 9.96 -33.38 33.32
CA LYS A 238 10.17 -31.99 33.72
C LYS A 238 9.06 -31.41 34.59
N THR A 239 7.82 -31.88 34.43
CA THR A 239 6.65 -31.28 35.09
C THR A 239 5.99 -32.17 36.14
N GLY A 240 6.29 -33.47 36.14
CA GLY A 240 5.60 -34.48 36.95
C GLY A 240 4.13 -34.72 36.54
N LYS A 241 3.68 -34.17 35.41
CA LYS A 241 2.29 -34.21 34.96
C LYS A 241 2.17 -34.80 33.55
N THR A 242 1.03 -35.41 33.26
CA THR A 242 0.67 -35.91 31.90
C THR A 242 -0.06 -34.88 31.05
N LEU A 243 -0.44 -33.75 31.63
CA LEU A 243 -1.08 -32.63 30.95
C LEU A 243 -0.04 -31.74 30.26
N LEU A 244 -0.49 -30.98 29.27
CA LEU A 244 0.33 -29.94 28.65
C LEU A 244 0.61 -28.84 29.70
N PRO A 245 1.87 -28.41 29.91
CA PRO A 245 2.19 -27.31 30.81
C PRO A 245 1.74 -25.97 30.20
N SER A 246 1.96 -24.87 30.93
CA SER A 246 1.75 -23.52 30.37
C SER A 246 2.64 -23.30 29.15
N PHE A 247 2.25 -22.42 28.23
CA PHE A 247 3.03 -22.17 27.01
C PHE A 247 4.47 -21.69 27.33
N GLY A 248 4.64 -20.81 28.32
CA GLY A 248 5.96 -20.33 28.74
C GLY A 248 6.86 -21.43 29.30
N ASP A 249 6.31 -22.30 30.16
CA ASP A 249 7.04 -23.47 30.67
C ASP A 249 7.36 -24.45 29.52
N TYR A 250 6.43 -24.62 28.59
CA TYR A 250 6.58 -25.50 27.45
C TYR A 250 7.76 -25.10 26.57
N ILE A 251 7.80 -23.85 26.08
CA ILE A 251 8.89 -23.38 25.22
C ILE A 251 10.24 -23.43 25.95
N SER A 252 10.26 -23.16 27.26
CA SER A 252 11.46 -23.25 28.09
C SER A 252 11.96 -24.70 28.20
N ILE A 253 11.07 -25.65 28.44
CA ILE A 253 11.40 -27.08 28.53
C ILE A 253 11.87 -27.63 27.18
N VAL A 254 11.11 -27.36 26.12
CA VAL A 254 11.39 -27.87 24.77
C VAL A 254 12.69 -27.28 24.24
N GLY A 255 12.88 -25.96 24.34
CA GLY A 255 14.11 -25.29 23.90
C GLY A 255 15.36 -25.78 24.64
N ALA A 256 15.26 -26.10 25.93
CA ALA A 256 16.39 -26.65 26.69
C ALA A 256 16.70 -28.12 26.33
N ALA A 257 15.69 -28.91 25.99
CA ALA A 257 15.84 -30.32 25.65
C ALA A 257 16.23 -30.55 24.19
N MET A 258 15.84 -29.64 23.31
CA MET A 258 16.04 -29.69 21.86
C MET A 258 16.62 -28.35 21.40
N PRO A 259 17.90 -28.10 21.70
CA PRO A 259 18.53 -26.84 21.35
C PRO A 259 18.57 -26.68 19.83
N ARG A 260 18.20 -25.49 19.36
CA ARG A 260 18.23 -25.16 17.94
C ARG A 260 19.68 -24.93 17.49
N PRO A 261 20.06 -25.40 16.29
CA PRO A 261 21.40 -25.14 15.74
C PRO A 261 21.55 -23.69 15.24
N ASP A 262 20.43 -23.04 14.92
CA ASP A 262 20.32 -21.72 14.33
C ASP A 262 18.95 -21.09 14.70
N ASN A 263 18.67 -19.88 14.22
CA ASN A 263 17.38 -19.21 14.40
C ASN A 263 16.39 -19.49 13.26
N CYS A 264 16.64 -20.52 12.45
CA CYS A 264 15.84 -20.74 11.26
C CYS A 264 14.52 -21.43 11.52
N ALA A 265 13.54 -21.09 10.69
CA ALA A 265 12.27 -21.77 10.56
C ALA A 265 12.11 -22.38 9.17
N THR A 266 11.52 -23.57 9.14
CA THR A 266 10.90 -24.23 7.99
C THR A 266 9.38 -24.30 8.23
N GLU A 267 8.61 -24.97 7.37
CA GLU A 267 7.16 -25.07 7.51
C GLU A 267 6.75 -25.75 8.81
N ARG A 268 5.79 -25.14 9.53
CA ARG A 268 5.09 -25.81 10.63
C ARG A 268 4.43 -27.10 10.12
N LYS A 269 4.58 -28.21 10.84
CA LYS A 269 3.98 -29.49 10.48
C LYS A 269 2.63 -29.74 11.21
N ASP A 270 1.66 -30.25 10.47
CA ASP A 270 0.37 -30.73 10.98
C ASP A 270 0.50 -32.15 11.55
N LYS A 271 -0.58 -32.70 12.12
CA LYS A 271 -0.58 -34.06 12.69
C LYS A 271 -0.20 -35.18 11.72
N ASN A 272 -0.13 -34.88 10.42
CA ASN A 272 0.23 -35.81 9.36
C ASN A 272 1.64 -35.60 8.82
N GLY A 273 2.39 -34.62 9.33
CA GLY A 273 3.69 -34.23 8.82
C GLY A 273 3.61 -33.29 7.60
N ASN A 274 2.41 -32.92 7.15
CA ASN A 274 2.22 -31.95 6.06
C ASN A 274 2.34 -30.53 6.59
N ALA A 275 2.53 -29.53 5.72
CA ALA A 275 2.54 -28.14 6.15
C ALA A 275 1.17 -27.71 6.74
N ASP A 276 1.20 -27.14 7.96
CA ASP A 276 0.06 -26.47 8.60
C ASP A 276 -0.08 -25.06 8.01
N MET A 277 -1.11 -24.84 7.18
CA MET A 277 -1.33 -23.57 6.45
C MET A 277 -2.10 -22.51 7.23
N SER A 278 -2.31 -22.69 8.54
CA SER A 278 -3.02 -21.72 9.36
C SER A 278 -2.15 -20.51 9.71
N ALA A 279 -2.80 -19.41 10.06
CA ALA A 279 -2.17 -18.20 10.62
C ALA A 279 -1.97 -18.26 12.13
N ASP A 280 -2.19 -19.44 12.74
CA ASP A 280 -2.31 -19.60 14.17
C ASP A 280 -0.99 -19.30 14.90
N GLY A 281 -1.10 -18.69 16.07
CA GLY A 281 0.03 -18.40 16.95
C GLY A 281 0.66 -19.67 17.51
N PRO A 282 1.93 -19.62 17.93
CA PRO A 282 2.65 -20.80 18.44
C PRO A 282 2.06 -21.38 19.72
N ASP A 283 1.28 -20.59 20.47
CA ASP A 283 0.54 -20.99 21.68
C ASP A 283 -0.81 -21.68 21.39
N THR A 284 -1.17 -21.84 20.11
CA THR A 284 -2.35 -22.61 19.71
C THR A 284 -2.19 -24.08 20.06
N VAL A 285 -3.18 -24.65 20.74
CA VAL A 285 -3.18 -26.07 21.10
C VAL A 285 -3.74 -26.90 19.96
N ARG A 286 -2.96 -27.88 19.51
CA ARG A 286 -3.30 -28.88 18.48
C ARG A 286 -3.40 -30.27 19.10
N THR A 287 -3.84 -31.23 18.30
CA THR A 287 -3.95 -32.64 18.69
C THR A 287 -3.29 -33.53 17.64
N ASP A 288 -2.45 -34.47 18.08
CA ASP A 288 -1.81 -35.47 17.22
C ASP A 288 -2.81 -36.54 16.75
N ARG A 289 -2.32 -37.55 16.00
CA ARG A 289 -3.15 -38.68 15.53
C ARG A 289 -3.71 -39.55 16.68
N ASN A 290 -3.12 -39.49 17.86
CA ASN A 290 -3.49 -40.29 19.03
C ASN A 290 -4.37 -39.53 20.03
N GLY A 291 -4.81 -38.30 19.69
CA GLY A 291 -5.62 -37.50 20.59
C GLY A 291 -4.82 -36.72 21.65
N LYS A 292 -3.49 -36.70 21.57
CA LYS A 292 -2.61 -35.99 22.52
C LYS A 292 -2.38 -34.55 22.09
N LYS A 293 -2.46 -33.64 23.06
CA LYS A 293 -2.33 -32.20 22.83
C LYS A 293 -0.88 -31.76 22.69
N TYR A 294 -0.59 -30.78 21.85
CA TYR A 294 0.70 -30.09 21.75
C TYR A 294 0.50 -28.62 21.37
N TYR A 295 1.53 -27.80 21.48
CA TYR A 295 1.52 -26.42 21.01
C TYR A 295 2.03 -26.33 19.56
N ALA A 296 1.40 -25.51 18.74
CA ALA A 296 1.70 -25.32 17.33
C ALA A 296 3.01 -24.53 17.09
N LEU A 297 4.13 -24.98 17.66
CA LEU A 297 5.43 -24.38 17.36
C LEU A 297 5.77 -24.53 15.87
N VAL A 298 6.49 -23.57 15.31
CA VAL A 298 6.99 -23.67 13.93
C VAL A 298 8.19 -24.62 13.91
N ASN A 299 8.37 -25.40 12.85
CA ASN A 299 9.45 -26.38 12.79
C ASN A 299 10.76 -25.74 12.32
N ARG A 300 11.88 -26.34 12.74
CA ARG A 300 13.17 -26.27 12.06
C ARG A 300 13.51 -27.70 11.68
N ASP A 301 13.23 -28.03 10.43
CA ASP A 301 13.44 -29.38 9.87
C ASP A 301 14.91 -29.79 9.93
N ASP A 302 15.18 -31.07 10.21
CA ASP A 302 16.53 -31.60 10.39
C ASP A 302 17.33 -31.69 9.08
N HIS A 303 16.68 -31.62 7.92
CA HIS A 303 17.32 -31.57 6.60
C HIS A 303 17.84 -30.18 6.22
N LEU A 304 17.42 -29.12 6.95
CA LEU A 304 17.98 -27.79 6.78
C LEU A 304 19.44 -27.76 7.28
N GLY A 305 20.36 -27.20 6.48
CA GLY A 305 21.81 -27.18 6.74
C GLY A 305 22.63 -28.10 5.83
N GLY A 306 21.99 -28.96 5.03
CA GLY A 306 22.66 -29.82 4.04
C GLY A 306 22.84 -29.15 2.68
N GLY A 307 24.07 -29.11 2.14
CA GLY A 307 24.33 -28.61 0.79
C GLY A 307 23.99 -27.11 0.64
N MET A 308 23.05 -26.78 -0.26
CA MET A 308 22.53 -25.42 -0.43
C MET A 308 21.29 -25.13 0.43
N ASN A 309 20.79 -26.06 1.25
CA ASN A 309 19.74 -25.75 2.22
C ASN A 309 20.34 -24.91 3.36
N ARG A 310 20.28 -23.59 3.26
CA ARG A 310 20.89 -22.66 4.22
C ARG A 310 19.87 -21.74 4.84
N CYS A 311 20.08 -21.44 6.12
CA CYS A 311 19.36 -20.36 6.76
C CYS A 311 19.91 -19.02 6.26
N PRO A 312 19.05 -18.05 5.88
CA PRO A 312 19.55 -16.72 5.58
C PRO A 312 20.12 -16.04 6.83
N ASP A 313 21.21 -15.27 6.65
CA ASP A 313 21.78 -14.47 7.75
C ASP A 313 20.83 -13.35 8.19
N ALA A 314 20.17 -12.71 7.23
CA ALA A 314 19.22 -11.63 7.47
C ALA A 314 18.02 -12.12 8.30
N GLU A 315 17.82 -11.51 9.47
CA GLU A 315 16.68 -11.79 10.34
C GLU A 315 15.41 -11.12 9.78
N MET A 316 14.27 -11.81 9.92
CA MET A 316 12.98 -11.15 9.75
C MET A 316 12.79 -10.06 10.81
N ILE A 317 11.96 -9.07 10.50
CA ILE A 317 11.59 -7.98 11.40
C ILE A 317 10.06 -7.93 11.48
N PRO A 318 9.43 -8.02 12.67
CA PRO A 318 7.98 -7.90 12.78
C PRO A 318 7.51 -6.47 12.52
N LEU A 319 6.19 -6.27 12.47
CA LEU A 319 5.57 -4.97 12.22
C LEU A 319 6.10 -3.87 13.15
N THR A 320 6.87 -2.95 12.57
CA THR A 320 7.46 -1.80 13.24
C THR A 320 7.34 -0.53 12.38
N ALA A 321 7.49 0.63 13.01
CA ALA A 321 7.69 1.92 12.32
C ALA A 321 9.12 2.44 12.51
N ASP A 322 10.00 1.61 13.09
CA ASP A 322 11.43 1.89 13.22
C ASP A 322 12.08 1.71 11.84
N SER A 323 12.31 2.82 11.15
CA SER A 323 12.91 2.78 9.82
C SER A 323 14.35 2.28 9.87
N ASP A 324 15.11 2.57 10.92
CA ASP A 324 16.52 2.19 10.98
C ASP A 324 16.64 0.67 11.12
N ALA A 325 15.85 0.06 12.01
CA ALA A 325 15.82 -1.40 12.17
C ALA A 325 15.46 -2.15 10.86
N LEU A 326 14.56 -1.58 10.06
CA LEU A 326 14.18 -2.15 8.75
C LEU A 326 15.27 -1.98 7.70
N LEU A 327 15.91 -0.81 7.66
CA LEU A 327 17.01 -0.53 6.72
C LEU A 327 18.26 -1.37 7.02
N ASP A 328 18.58 -1.55 8.31
CA ASP A 328 19.68 -2.40 8.78
C ASP A 328 19.45 -3.87 8.37
N SER A 329 18.24 -4.40 8.56
CA SER A 329 17.88 -5.76 8.10
C SER A 329 18.06 -5.91 6.58
N ILE A 330 17.70 -4.90 5.79
CA ILE A 330 17.88 -4.92 4.32
C ILE A 330 19.37 -4.88 3.95
N ASP A 331 20.21 -4.17 4.69
CA ASP A 331 21.66 -4.13 4.43
C ASP A 331 22.32 -5.51 4.53
N ASP A 332 21.81 -6.35 5.43
CA ASP A 332 22.29 -7.71 5.66
C ASP A 332 21.87 -8.73 4.58
N PHE A 333 21.10 -8.32 3.57
CA PHE A 333 20.65 -9.23 2.52
C PHE A 333 21.82 -9.77 1.70
N GLN A 334 21.97 -11.09 1.74
CA GLN A 334 22.95 -11.85 0.99
C GLN A 334 22.25 -13.01 0.28
N ALA A 335 22.55 -13.15 -1.02
CA ALA A 335 21.95 -14.17 -1.85
C ALA A 335 22.54 -15.56 -1.54
N ASP A 336 21.74 -16.47 -0.99
CA ASP A 336 22.15 -17.85 -0.70
C ASP A 336 20.99 -18.85 -0.66
N GLY A 337 21.32 -20.12 -0.83
CA GLY A 337 20.42 -21.26 -0.68
C GLY A 337 19.34 -21.43 -1.75
N TYR A 338 18.48 -22.44 -1.53
CA TYR A 338 17.31 -22.73 -2.37
C TYR A 338 16.11 -21.84 -2.04
N THR A 339 15.06 -21.91 -2.87
CA THR A 339 13.91 -21.01 -2.88
C THR A 339 12.68 -21.65 -2.21
N ALA A 340 12.64 -21.58 -0.87
CA ALA A 340 11.51 -22.07 -0.08
C ALA A 340 10.44 -20.99 0.11
N GLY A 341 9.76 -20.58 -0.97
CA GLY A 341 8.83 -19.46 -0.93
C GLY A 341 7.58 -19.68 -0.06
N ALA A 342 7.14 -20.93 0.12
CA ALA A 342 5.97 -21.23 0.94
C ALA A 342 6.15 -20.83 2.41
N ILE A 343 7.32 -21.13 3.01
CA ILE A 343 7.60 -20.74 4.40
C ILE A 343 7.67 -19.21 4.55
N ALA A 344 8.18 -18.49 3.55
CA ALA A 344 8.24 -17.04 3.58
C ALA A 344 6.84 -16.40 3.50
N ILE A 345 5.93 -16.96 2.68
CA ILE A 345 4.52 -16.56 2.66
C ILE A 345 3.86 -16.87 4.01
N GLN A 346 4.16 -18.03 4.60
CA GLN A 346 3.66 -18.41 5.92
C GLN A 346 4.11 -17.42 7.01
N TRP A 347 5.39 -17.01 7.04
CA TRP A 347 5.86 -15.98 7.97
C TRP A 347 5.29 -14.60 7.68
N THR A 348 5.08 -14.24 6.41
CA THR A 348 4.39 -13.00 6.02
C THR A 348 2.97 -12.97 6.59
N TYR A 349 2.26 -14.10 6.51
CA TYR A 349 0.94 -14.26 7.09
C TYR A 349 0.98 -14.15 8.63
N TYR A 350 1.96 -14.77 9.28
CA TYR A 350 2.19 -14.64 10.72
C TYR A 350 2.42 -13.20 11.15
N MET A 351 3.21 -12.43 10.40
CA MET A 351 3.47 -11.02 10.71
C MET A 351 2.24 -10.14 10.58
N LEU A 352 1.23 -10.55 9.82
CA LEU A 352 -0.06 -9.86 9.68
C LEU A 352 -1.17 -10.46 10.55
N SER A 353 -0.92 -11.59 11.23
CA SER A 353 -1.89 -12.31 12.04
C SER A 353 -1.95 -11.80 13.49
N PRO A 354 -3.14 -11.42 14.00
CA PRO A 354 -3.40 -11.20 15.42
C PRO A 354 -2.89 -12.29 16.37
N GLN A 355 -2.88 -13.55 15.90
CA GLN A 355 -2.55 -14.70 16.72
C GLN A 355 -1.07 -14.71 17.15
N TRP A 356 -0.20 -13.97 16.46
CA TRP A 356 1.22 -13.87 16.78
C TRP A 356 1.58 -12.75 17.76
N ARG A 357 0.61 -11.92 18.19
CA ARG A 357 0.87 -10.80 19.12
C ARG A 357 1.57 -11.22 20.40
N THR A 358 1.16 -12.35 20.98
CA THR A 358 1.72 -12.80 22.27
C THR A 358 3.18 -13.18 22.12
N ALA A 359 3.54 -13.93 21.08
CA ALA A 359 4.92 -14.28 20.77
C ALA A 359 5.78 -13.02 20.50
N ILE A 360 5.29 -12.11 19.65
CA ILE A 360 5.99 -10.84 19.33
C ILE A 360 6.21 -9.97 20.57
N ARG A 361 5.19 -9.84 21.42
CA ARG A 361 5.29 -9.05 22.66
C ARG A 361 6.26 -9.67 23.65
N ASN A 362 6.21 -11.00 23.83
CA ASN A 362 7.08 -11.71 24.77
C ASN A 362 8.56 -11.59 24.34
N ALA A 363 8.83 -11.62 23.05
CA ALA A 363 10.16 -11.39 22.48
C ALA A 363 10.62 -9.91 22.52
N GLY A 364 9.77 -8.99 22.98
CA GLY A 364 10.08 -7.56 23.04
C GLY A 364 10.14 -6.86 21.68
N LEU A 365 9.47 -7.41 20.66
CA LEU A 365 9.51 -6.92 19.26
C LEU A 365 8.30 -6.03 18.91
N GLY A 366 7.61 -5.50 19.92
CA GLY A 366 6.47 -4.61 19.75
C GLY A 366 5.12 -5.27 19.99
N LYS A 367 4.05 -4.65 19.47
CA LYS A 367 2.65 -5.03 19.77
C LYS A 367 2.12 -6.17 18.88
N GLY A 368 2.80 -6.50 17.78
CA GLY A 368 2.30 -7.40 16.74
C GLY A 368 1.19 -6.77 15.89
N ALA A 369 0.55 -7.60 15.06
CA ALA A 369 -0.47 -7.20 14.10
C ALA A 369 -1.82 -6.88 14.75
N SER A 370 -2.51 -5.83 14.32
CA SER A 370 -3.80 -5.41 14.90
C SER A 370 -4.93 -6.34 14.47
N ASP A 371 -6.09 -6.26 15.14
CA ASP A 371 -7.25 -7.08 14.79
C ASP A 371 -7.75 -6.70 13.40
N ALA A 372 -8.23 -7.67 12.64
CA ALA A 372 -8.81 -7.42 11.34
C ALA A 372 -10.06 -6.54 11.51
N ASN A 373 -9.97 -5.30 11.03
CA ASN A 373 -11.09 -4.38 10.96
C ASN A 373 -10.95 -3.54 9.69
N PRO A 374 -11.62 -3.89 8.58
CA PRO A 374 -11.41 -3.25 7.29
C PRO A 374 -11.71 -1.75 7.31
N LYS A 375 -12.49 -1.25 8.28
CA LYS A 375 -12.77 0.18 8.46
C LYS A 375 -11.65 0.95 9.15
N LYS A 376 -10.79 0.27 9.92
CA LYS A 376 -9.74 0.89 10.75
C LYS A 376 -8.33 0.53 10.32
N ILE A 377 -8.15 -0.61 9.67
CA ILE A 377 -6.84 -1.09 9.25
C ILE A 377 -6.90 -1.80 7.89
N ALA A 378 -5.95 -1.45 7.03
CA ALA A 378 -5.64 -2.21 5.82
C ALA A 378 -4.43 -3.12 6.11
N LYS A 379 -4.50 -4.38 5.68
CA LYS A 379 -3.39 -5.35 5.78
C LYS A 379 -2.95 -5.69 4.37
N VAL A 380 -1.66 -5.53 4.10
CA VAL A 380 -1.08 -5.71 2.78
C VAL A 380 0.12 -6.63 2.86
N ALA A 381 0.18 -7.61 1.96
CA ALA A 381 1.35 -8.43 1.74
C ALA A 381 1.99 -8.06 0.39
N ILE A 382 3.32 -7.94 0.37
CA ILE A 382 4.10 -7.74 -0.86
C ILE A 382 5.03 -8.95 -0.98
N LEU A 383 4.81 -9.80 -1.98
CA LEU A 383 5.55 -11.03 -2.18
C LEU A 383 6.44 -10.91 -3.41
N MET A 384 7.76 -11.03 -3.24
CA MET A 384 8.73 -10.90 -4.32
C MET A 384 9.56 -12.17 -4.46
N THR A 385 9.80 -12.59 -5.70
CA THR A 385 10.68 -13.73 -6.05
C THR A 385 11.34 -13.50 -7.41
N ASP A 386 12.55 -14.04 -7.59
CA ASP A 386 13.25 -14.04 -8.88
C ASP A 386 13.25 -15.41 -9.57
N GLY A 387 12.51 -16.37 -9.01
CA GLY A 387 12.43 -17.71 -9.57
C GLY A 387 11.31 -18.57 -9.00
N GLN A 388 11.32 -19.83 -9.41
CA GLN A 388 10.33 -20.82 -8.95
C GLN A 388 10.58 -21.21 -7.50
N PHE A 389 9.51 -21.48 -6.75
CA PHE A 389 9.64 -22.17 -5.48
C PHE A 389 9.97 -23.65 -5.74
N ASN A 390 11.08 -24.11 -5.17
CA ASN A 390 11.67 -25.42 -5.46
C ASN A 390 11.93 -26.28 -4.21
N THR A 391 11.78 -25.70 -3.01
CA THR A 391 12.08 -26.38 -1.75
C THR A 391 10.89 -26.31 -0.80
N ALA A 392 10.59 -27.45 -0.19
CA ALA A 392 9.65 -27.61 0.91
C ALA A 392 10.19 -28.70 1.86
N PHE A 393 9.87 -28.61 3.15
CA PHE A 393 10.28 -29.60 4.14
C PHE A 393 9.11 -30.42 4.65
N ALA A 394 8.02 -29.75 5.07
CA ALA A 394 6.84 -30.45 5.57
C ALA A 394 6.11 -31.22 4.46
N GLY A 395 5.93 -32.54 4.65
CA GLY A 395 5.31 -33.44 3.69
C GLY A 395 6.15 -33.73 2.45
N ALA A 396 7.40 -33.27 2.44
CA ALA A 396 8.31 -33.41 1.31
C ALA A 396 8.90 -34.82 1.24
N GLY A 397 9.07 -35.32 0.01
CA GLY A 397 9.93 -36.48 -0.28
C GLY A 397 11.28 -36.05 -0.84
N ASP A 398 12.11 -37.02 -1.20
CA ASP A 398 13.49 -36.78 -1.66
C ASP A 398 13.59 -36.21 -3.10
N SER A 399 12.49 -36.17 -3.84
CA SER A 399 12.49 -35.71 -5.25
C SER A 399 12.39 -34.19 -5.35
N TYR A 400 13.38 -33.56 -5.99
CA TYR A 400 13.41 -32.11 -6.25
C TYR A 400 12.12 -31.59 -6.91
N ASN A 401 11.64 -32.26 -7.97
CA ASN A 401 10.41 -31.85 -8.65
C ASN A 401 9.17 -32.01 -7.75
N GLY A 402 9.16 -33.03 -6.89
CA GLY A 402 8.11 -33.25 -5.90
C GLY A 402 8.08 -32.13 -4.87
N GLN A 403 9.25 -31.71 -4.36
CA GLN A 403 9.38 -30.58 -3.44
C GLN A 403 8.92 -29.28 -4.07
N GLY A 404 9.32 -28.99 -5.31
CA GLY A 404 8.87 -27.79 -6.01
C GLY A 404 7.35 -27.75 -6.21
N ASN A 405 6.73 -28.87 -6.60
CA ASN A 405 5.27 -28.94 -6.72
C ASN A 405 4.58 -28.68 -5.38
N LEU A 406 5.09 -29.28 -4.30
CA LEU A 406 4.55 -29.10 -2.96
C LEU A 406 4.71 -27.65 -2.47
N ALA A 407 5.89 -27.06 -2.64
CA ALA A 407 6.17 -25.67 -2.27
C ALA A 407 5.21 -24.69 -2.96
N ARG A 408 4.96 -24.87 -4.26
CA ARG A 408 4.06 -24.00 -5.01
C ARG A 408 2.59 -24.17 -4.61
N GLY A 409 2.12 -25.42 -4.45
CA GLY A 409 0.75 -25.68 -3.98
C GLY A 409 0.51 -25.16 -2.55
N ASN A 410 1.53 -25.26 -1.70
CA ASN A 410 1.52 -24.70 -0.35
C ASN A 410 1.42 -23.17 -0.38
N ALA A 411 2.24 -22.52 -1.21
CA ALA A 411 2.19 -21.07 -1.42
C ALA A 411 0.80 -20.58 -1.86
N GLU A 412 0.21 -21.22 -2.88
CA GLU A 412 -1.13 -20.88 -3.37
C GLU A 412 -2.20 -21.02 -2.29
N THR A 413 -2.12 -22.07 -1.46
CA THR A 413 -3.05 -22.30 -0.34
C THR A 413 -2.92 -21.21 0.72
N LEU A 414 -1.69 -20.85 1.11
CA LEU A 414 -1.43 -19.78 2.07
C LEU A 414 -1.95 -18.44 1.55
N CYS A 415 -1.69 -18.10 0.29
CA CYS A 415 -2.20 -16.89 -0.33
C CYS A 415 -3.74 -16.87 -0.38
N GLY A 416 -4.38 -18.02 -0.62
CA GLY A 416 -5.82 -18.18 -0.51
C GLY A 416 -6.34 -17.85 0.89
N ASN A 417 -5.70 -18.39 1.93
CA ASN A 417 -6.07 -18.11 3.33
C ASN A 417 -5.88 -16.64 3.70
N MET A 418 -4.74 -16.04 3.31
CA MET A 418 -4.47 -14.62 3.51
C MET A 418 -5.56 -13.72 2.88
N LYS A 419 -5.96 -14.02 1.63
CA LYS A 419 -7.04 -13.30 0.95
C LYS A 419 -8.39 -13.48 1.66
N ASN A 420 -8.69 -14.67 2.15
CA ASN A 420 -9.90 -14.94 2.93
C ASN A 420 -9.93 -14.15 4.25
N ASP A 421 -8.78 -13.88 4.85
CA ASP A 421 -8.63 -13.04 6.05
C ASP A 421 -8.61 -11.53 5.73
N GLY A 422 -8.83 -11.15 4.48
CA GLY A 422 -8.88 -9.74 4.04
C GLY A 422 -7.51 -9.08 3.90
N ILE A 423 -6.45 -9.87 3.72
CA ILE A 423 -5.11 -9.36 3.37
C ILE A 423 -5.06 -9.15 1.86
N GLU A 424 -4.70 -7.94 1.44
CA GLU A 424 -4.48 -7.62 0.04
C GLU A 424 -3.05 -8.01 -0.38
N ILE A 425 -2.91 -8.83 -1.43
CA ILE A 425 -1.62 -9.39 -1.83
C ILE A 425 -1.17 -8.77 -3.14
N PHE A 426 -0.01 -8.10 -3.12
CA PHE A 426 0.74 -7.69 -4.29
C PHE A 426 1.91 -8.64 -4.49
N THR A 427 2.22 -8.97 -5.74
CA THR A 427 3.31 -9.87 -6.10
C THR A 427 4.22 -9.26 -7.15
N ILE A 428 5.52 -9.51 -7.03
CA ILE A 428 6.56 -9.02 -7.95
C ILE A 428 7.42 -10.20 -8.40
N GLY A 429 7.44 -10.46 -9.71
CA GLY A 429 8.42 -11.32 -10.35
C GLY A 429 9.58 -10.47 -10.83
N PHE A 430 10.79 -10.70 -10.32
CA PHE A 430 11.96 -9.91 -10.66
C PHE A 430 12.94 -10.68 -11.54
N ASP A 431 13.30 -10.10 -12.69
CA ASP A 431 14.18 -10.69 -13.69
C ASP A 431 13.80 -12.15 -14.01
N LEU A 432 12.49 -12.41 -14.08
CA LEU A 432 11.94 -13.69 -14.56
C LEU A 432 12.11 -13.82 -16.07
N ASP A 433 12.60 -12.79 -16.76
CA ASP A 433 12.99 -12.84 -18.17
C ASP A 433 14.43 -13.37 -18.38
N ASP A 434 15.19 -13.62 -17.29
CA ASP A 434 16.56 -14.14 -17.30
C ASP A 434 16.77 -15.30 -18.28
N LYS A 435 17.84 -15.22 -19.07
CA LYS A 435 18.17 -16.15 -20.16
C LYS A 435 18.64 -17.51 -19.65
N ASP A 436 19.18 -17.55 -18.45
CA ASP A 436 19.65 -18.78 -17.82
C ASP A 436 18.50 -19.57 -17.18
N MET A 437 17.32 -18.94 -17.01
CA MET A 437 16.12 -19.57 -16.46
C MET A 437 15.36 -20.35 -17.55
N SER A 438 15.02 -21.61 -17.28
CA SER A 438 14.22 -22.39 -18.22
C SER A 438 12.81 -21.83 -18.39
N ALA A 439 12.16 -22.13 -19.53
CA ALA A 439 10.76 -21.73 -19.76
C ALA A 439 9.82 -22.31 -18.69
N THR A 440 10.07 -23.54 -18.24
CA THR A 440 9.26 -24.18 -17.20
C THR A 440 9.39 -23.50 -15.85
N GLU A 441 10.61 -23.17 -15.42
CA GLU A 441 10.84 -22.46 -14.15
C GLU A 441 10.15 -21.09 -14.15
N ARG A 442 10.29 -20.37 -15.26
CA ARG A 442 9.66 -19.07 -15.49
C ARG A 442 8.15 -19.16 -15.44
N ASP A 443 7.55 -20.11 -16.15
CA ASP A 443 6.09 -20.28 -16.18
C ASP A 443 5.56 -20.65 -14.80
N GLN A 444 6.27 -21.51 -14.06
CA GLN A 444 5.92 -21.90 -12.69
C GLN A 444 6.02 -20.74 -11.70
N ALA A 445 7.08 -19.93 -11.78
CA ALA A 445 7.23 -18.73 -10.95
C ALA A 445 6.09 -17.72 -11.23
N LYS A 446 5.82 -17.43 -12.51
CA LYS A 446 4.75 -16.51 -12.91
C LYS A 446 3.37 -17.02 -12.53
N ALA A 447 3.11 -18.33 -12.60
CA ALA A 447 1.84 -18.93 -12.20
C ALA A 447 1.57 -18.67 -10.71
N VAL A 448 2.51 -19.03 -9.84
CA VAL A 448 2.34 -18.84 -8.39
C VAL A 448 2.15 -17.36 -8.03
N LEU A 449 2.93 -16.45 -8.62
CA LEU A 449 2.79 -15.02 -8.33
C LEU A 449 1.44 -14.46 -8.76
N LYS A 450 0.91 -14.89 -9.92
CA LYS A 450 -0.41 -14.49 -10.39
C LYS A 450 -1.52 -15.06 -9.51
N ASP A 451 -1.43 -16.34 -9.16
CA ASP A 451 -2.46 -17.03 -8.36
C ASP A 451 -2.47 -16.55 -6.91
N CYS A 452 -1.30 -16.16 -6.38
CA CYS A 452 -1.19 -15.53 -5.07
C CYS A 452 -1.78 -14.12 -5.04
N SER A 453 -1.55 -13.31 -6.08
CA SER A 453 -1.99 -11.91 -6.11
C SER A 453 -3.51 -11.75 -5.89
N SER A 454 -3.88 -10.61 -5.31
CA SER A 454 -5.28 -10.18 -5.24
C SER A 454 -5.84 -9.92 -6.65
N LYS A 455 -7.16 -10.02 -6.80
CA LYS A 455 -7.80 -9.76 -8.10
C LYS A 455 -7.66 -8.29 -8.48
N ASP A 456 -7.25 -8.05 -9.71
CA ASP A 456 -7.22 -6.71 -10.28
C ASP A 456 -8.62 -6.11 -10.34
N ALA A 457 -8.79 -4.93 -9.75
CA ALA A 457 -10.04 -4.18 -9.84
C ALA A 457 -10.13 -3.40 -11.16
N SER A 458 -8.99 -3.11 -11.80
CA SER A 458 -8.88 -2.41 -13.08
C SER A 458 -7.44 -2.51 -13.62
N ALA A 459 -7.21 -2.14 -14.88
CA ALA A 459 -5.84 -2.02 -15.42
C ALA A 459 -4.94 -1.04 -14.63
N ALA A 460 -5.55 -0.08 -13.91
CA ALA A 460 -4.86 0.88 -13.05
C ALA A 460 -4.71 0.42 -11.58
N LYS A 461 -5.18 -0.78 -11.26
CA LYS A 461 -5.08 -1.44 -9.94
C LYS A 461 -4.68 -2.89 -10.15
N ARG A 462 -3.47 -3.06 -10.69
CA ARG A 462 -2.84 -4.36 -10.87
C ARG A 462 -2.16 -4.82 -9.58
N HIS A 463 -2.19 -6.12 -9.31
CA HIS A 463 -1.55 -6.72 -8.13
C HIS A 463 -0.35 -7.59 -8.47
N PHE A 464 -0.17 -7.96 -9.74
CA PHE A 464 1.00 -8.68 -10.21
C PHE A 464 1.88 -7.75 -11.07
N PHE A 465 3.17 -7.73 -10.76
CA PHE A 465 4.20 -6.98 -11.46
C PHE A 465 5.28 -7.92 -11.97
N ASP A 466 5.62 -7.84 -13.25
CA ASP A 466 6.65 -8.65 -13.91
C ASP A 466 7.69 -7.65 -14.42
N VAL A 467 8.86 -7.61 -13.76
CA VAL A 467 9.88 -6.57 -13.91
C VAL A 467 11.24 -7.19 -14.16
N SER A 468 12.12 -6.51 -14.89
CA SER A 468 13.38 -7.06 -15.38
C SER A 468 14.62 -6.32 -14.87
N THR A 469 14.46 -5.12 -14.33
CA THR A 469 15.59 -4.28 -13.89
C THR A 469 15.38 -3.71 -12.49
N GLY A 470 16.47 -3.32 -11.80
CA GLY A 470 16.37 -2.67 -10.50
C GLY A 470 15.54 -1.38 -10.51
N ALA A 471 15.56 -0.62 -11.61
CA ALA A 471 14.72 0.58 -11.76
C ALA A 471 13.22 0.23 -11.85
N GLU A 472 12.87 -0.80 -12.62
CA GLU A 472 11.49 -1.29 -12.72
C GLU A 472 11.03 -1.93 -11.40
N LEU A 473 11.92 -2.60 -10.68
CA LEU A 473 11.65 -3.15 -9.35
C LEU A 473 11.32 -2.03 -8.35
N ASP A 474 12.12 -0.96 -8.32
CA ASP A 474 11.84 0.22 -7.51
C ASP A 474 10.48 0.83 -7.89
N GLU A 475 10.23 1.03 -9.19
CA GLU A 475 8.96 1.58 -9.67
C GLU A 475 7.75 0.71 -9.27
N ALA A 476 7.88 -0.63 -9.34
CA ALA A 476 6.84 -1.55 -8.90
C ALA A 476 6.55 -1.41 -7.39
N PHE A 477 7.57 -1.35 -6.54
CA PHE A 477 7.36 -1.06 -5.12
C PHE A 477 6.68 0.31 -4.91
N GLN A 478 7.11 1.35 -5.61
CA GLN A 478 6.48 2.68 -5.51
C GLN A 478 5.01 2.65 -5.99
N GLU A 479 4.69 1.88 -7.03
CA GLU A 479 3.30 1.71 -7.49
C GLU A 479 2.44 0.98 -6.46
N ILE A 480 2.96 -0.08 -5.85
CA ILE A 480 2.28 -0.83 -4.78
C ILE A 480 2.01 0.07 -3.57
N ILE A 481 2.96 0.93 -3.17
CA ILE A 481 2.77 1.88 -2.08
C ILE A 481 1.63 2.85 -2.40
N ARG A 482 1.63 3.44 -3.60
CA ARG A 482 0.53 4.32 -4.05
C ARG A 482 -0.81 3.60 -4.07
N ASN A 483 -0.84 2.33 -4.46
CA ASN A 483 -2.07 1.54 -4.47
C ASN A 483 -2.54 1.20 -3.04
N THR A 484 -1.61 0.90 -2.14
CA THR A 484 -1.88 0.68 -0.71
C THR A 484 -2.48 1.93 -0.05
N GLU A 485 -2.00 3.12 -0.39
CA GLU A 485 -2.60 4.38 0.07
C GLU A 485 -4.04 4.55 -0.43
N LYS A 486 -4.31 4.21 -1.70
CA LYS A 486 -5.67 4.25 -2.27
C LYS A 486 -6.61 3.24 -1.60
N VAL A 487 -6.12 2.03 -1.31
CA VAL A 487 -6.87 1.00 -0.58
C VAL A 487 -7.33 1.52 0.78
N ALA A 488 -6.45 2.24 1.47
CA ALA A 488 -6.78 2.85 2.75
C ALA A 488 -7.85 3.96 2.64
N LEU A 489 -8.01 4.59 1.47
CA LEU A 489 -9.01 5.63 1.19
C LEU A 489 -10.36 5.09 0.70
N THR A 490 -10.39 3.94 0.02
CA THR A 490 -11.60 3.48 -0.71
C THR A 490 -12.40 2.35 -0.05
N GLN A 491 -11.88 1.71 0.99
CA GLN A 491 -12.52 0.53 1.64
C GLN A 491 -13.15 0.83 2.98
#